data_AF-A0A7X8X3P9-F1
#
_entry.id   AF-A0A7X8X3P9-F1
#
_cell.length_a   1.000
_cell.length_b   1.000
_cell.length_c   1.000
_cell.angle_alpha   90.00
_cell.angle_beta   90.00
_cell.angle_gamma   90.00
#
_symmetry.space_group_name_H-M   'P 1'
#
loop_
_entity.id
_entity.type
_entity.pdbx_description
1 polymer ?
#
loop_
_entity_poly.entity_id
_entity_poly.type
_entity_poly.pdbx_seq_one_letter_code
_entity_poly.pdbx_strand_id
1 'polypeptide(L)'
;ILEELDNEKMDVMEKLGCERIPYVEACKYRNTLDDTRDAKEVFFWYAGMPTRAKGPIVVDSRYISEDVPQGLVLLETLGIKLNVSTPICTALINIASAALKRDLRAEGRTVERLGETILQRIINDKLSMGNNEELESDIA
;
A
#
# COMPACT_ATOMS: atom_id res chain seq x y z
N ILE A 1 13.74 4.85 -3.35
CA ILE A 1 13.01 4.23 -2.21
C ILE A 1 11.51 4.43 -2.38
N LEU A 2 10.98 5.66 -2.39
CA LEU A 2 9.52 5.89 -2.50
C LEU A 2 8.91 5.21 -3.74
N GLU A 3 9.46 5.49 -4.92
CA GLU A 3 8.96 4.93 -6.18
C GLU A 3 9.09 3.40 -6.23
N GLU A 4 10.21 2.86 -5.73
CA GLU A 4 10.43 1.40 -5.67
C GLU A 4 9.47 0.68 -4.72
N LEU A 5 9.20 1.25 -3.52
CA LEU A 5 8.20 0.69 -2.61
C LEU A 5 6.79 0.78 -3.21
N ASP A 6 6.48 1.87 -3.91
CA ASP A 6 5.20 2.03 -4.57
C ASP A 6 5.04 1.04 -5.74
N ASN A 7 6.12 0.73 -6.46
CA ASN A 7 6.14 -0.32 -7.49
C ASN A 7 5.82 -1.69 -6.88
N GLU A 8 6.49 -2.08 -5.78
CA GLU A 8 6.19 -3.34 -5.08
C GLU A 8 4.74 -3.41 -4.62
N LYS A 9 4.21 -2.31 -4.06
CA LYS A 9 2.79 -2.19 -3.70
C LYS A 9 1.89 -2.39 -4.92
N MET A 10 2.20 -1.76 -6.05
CA MET A 10 1.40 -1.89 -7.28
C MET A 10 1.48 -3.30 -7.87
N ASP A 11 2.62 -3.98 -7.81
CA ASP A 11 2.79 -5.36 -8.29
C ASP A 11 1.92 -6.34 -7.48
N VAL A 12 1.87 -6.16 -6.15
CA VAL A 12 0.98 -6.94 -5.27
C VAL A 12 -0.49 -6.64 -5.60
N MET A 13 -0.85 -5.36 -5.76
CA MET A 13 -2.23 -4.94 -6.04
C MET A 13 -2.73 -5.44 -7.40
N GLU A 14 -1.86 -5.45 -8.42
CA GLU A 14 -2.18 -5.98 -9.75
C GLU A 14 -2.47 -7.49 -9.70
N LYS A 15 -1.72 -8.27 -8.90
CA LYS A 15 -2.03 -9.69 -8.66
C LYS A 15 -3.36 -9.93 -7.95
N LEU A 16 -3.90 -8.91 -7.28
CA LEU A 16 -5.24 -8.91 -6.69
C LEU A 16 -6.31 -8.33 -7.64
N GLY A 17 -5.96 -8.14 -8.93
CA GLY A 17 -6.84 -7.58 -9.96
C GLY A 17 -7.21 -6.12 -9.73
N CYS A 18 -6.40 -5.36 -8.98
CA CYS A 18 -6.61 -3.92 -8.82
C CYS A 18 -5.88 -3.16 -9.94
N GLU A 19 -6.42 -2.00 -10.32
CA GLU A 19 -5.73 -1.09 -11.21
C GLU A 19 -4.44 -0.58 -10.56
N ARG A 20 -3.39 -0.46 -11.39
CA ARG A 20 -2.11 0.11 -10.97
C ARG A 20 -2.26 1.63 -10.86
N ILE A 21 -2.29 2.13 -9.63
CA ILE A 21 -2.33 3.57 -9.36
C ILE A 21 -1.05 3.98 -8.60
N PRO A 22 -0.19 4.81 -9.22
CA PRO A 22 0.96 5.40 -8.54
C PRO A 22 0.52 6.25 -7.34
N TYR A 23 1.31 6.25 -6.27
CA TYR A 23 1.00 7.01 -5.06
C TYR A 23 0.84 8.51 -5.33
N VAL A 24 1.63 9.06 -6.25
CA VAL A 24 1.56 10.49 -6.62
C VAL A 24 0.21 10.83 -7.28
N GLU A 25 -0.34 9.95 -8.10
CA GLU A 25 -1.67 10.12 -8.69
C GLU A 25 -2.75 10.08 -7.61
N ALA A 26 -2.67 9.11 -6.69
CA ALA A 26 -3.56 9.04 -5.55
C ALA A 26 -3.43 10.29 -4.65
N CYS A 27 -2.22 10.86 -4.55
CA CYS A 27 -1.95 12.08 -3.80
C CYS A 27 -2.56 13.31 -4.49
N LYS A 28 -2.44 13.42 -5.82
CA LYS A 28 -3.10 14.46 -6.61
C LYS A 28 -4.60 14.43 -6.37
N TYR A 29 -5.23 13.26 -6.57
CA TYR A 29 -6.67 13.08 -6.39
C TYR A 29 -7.17 13.52 -5.00
N ARG A 30 -6.40 13.29 -3.93
CA ARG A 30 -6.79 13.65 -2.56
C ARG A 30 -6.57 15.13 -2.21
N ASN A 31 -5.64 15.81 -2.88
CA ASN A 31 -5.13 17.11 -2.42
C ASN A 31 -5.41 18.27 -3.38
N THR A 32 -5.96 18.01 -4.57
CA THR A 32 -6.38 19.06 -5.51
C THR A 32 -7.66 18.66 -6.26
N LEU A 33 -8.47 19.66 -6.63
CA LEU A 33 -9.60 19.51 -7.56
C LEU A 33 -9.19 19.77 -9.02
N ASP A 34 -8.01 20.32 -9.23
CA ASP A 34 -7.43 20.55 -10.56
C ASP A 34 -6.67 19.32 -11.03
N ASP A 35 -7.31 18.54 -11.91
CA ASP A 35 -6.76 17.30 -12.45
C ASP A 35 -5.80 17.51 -13.63
N THR A 36 -5.67 18.76 -14.10
CA THR A 36 -4.73 19.10 -15.19
C THR A 36 -3.29 19.22 -14.72
N ARG A 37 -3.06 19.28 -13.40
CA ARG A 37 -1.74 19.42 -12.79
C ARG A 37 -0.97 18.11 -12.81
N ASP A 38 0.35 18.21 -12.93
CA ASP A 38 1.25 17.08 -12.77
C ASP A 38 1.20 16.54 -11.33
N ALA A 39 1.12 15.22 -11.19
CA ALA A 39 0.94 14.60 -9.89
C ALA A 39 2.18 14.70 -8.99
N LYS A 40 3.39 14.66 -9.56
CA LYS A 40 4.63 14.86 -8.78
C LYS A 40 4.75 16.31 -8.31
N GLU A 41 4.37 17.27 -9.15
CA GLU A 41 4.30 18.68 -8.75
C GLU A 41 3.35 18.88 -7.57
N VAL A 42 2.14 18.31 -7.64
CA VAL A 42 1.16 18.39 -6.54
C VAL A 42 1.70 17.74 -5.25
N PHE A 43 2.38 16.59 -5.37
CA PHE A 43 3.01 15.93 -4.22
C PHE A 43 4.03 16.85 -3.52
N PHE A 44 4.95 17.48 -4.26
CA PHE A 44 5.95 18.38 -3.67
C PHE A 44 5.34 19.68 -3.16
N TRP A 45 4.36 20.24 -3.88
CA TRP A 45 3.63 21.42 -3.44
C TRP A 45 2.95 21.17 -2.08
N TYR A 46 2.21 20.07 -1.95
CA TYR A 46 1.53 19.69 -0.71
C TYR A 46 2.52 19.45 0.42
N ALA A 47 3.60 18.69 0.15
CA ALA A 47 4.65 18.43 1.13
C ALA A 47 5.42 19.69 1.56
N GLY A 48 5.42 20.74 0.74
CA GLY A 48 6.04 22.03 1.02
C GLY A 48 5.14 23.05 1.72
N MET A 49 3.85 22.78 1.90
CA MET A 49 2.91 23.75 2.46
C MET A 49 3.31 24.16 3.89
N PRO A 50 3.21 25.45 4.25
CA PRO A 50 3.54 25.92 5.60
C PRO A 50 2.56 25.36 6.66
N THR A 51 1.35 25.00 6.24
CA THR A 51 0.29 24.44 7.08
C THR A 51 0.33 22.91 7.18
N ARG A 52 1.35 22.25 6.60
CA ARG A 52 1.47 20.79 6.67
C ARG A 52 1.61 20.29 8.10
N ALA A 53 1.15 19.07 8.35
CA ALA A 53 1.45 18.37 9.59
C ALA A 53 2.97 18.18 9.72
N LYS A 54 3.51 18.52 10.90
CA LYS A 54 4.91 18.23 11.22
C LYS A 54 5.02 16.77 11.65
N GLY A 55 5.99 16.06 11.07
CA GLY A 55 6.29 14.68 11.45
C GLY A 55 6.92 14.59 12.84
N PRO A 56 6.97 13.38 13.42
CA PRO A 56 7.62 13.13 14.71
C PRO A 56 9.13 13.37 14.62
N ILE A 57 9.72 13.78 15.74
CA ILE A 57 11.18 13.96 15.90
C ILE A 57 11.83 12.84 16.73
N VAL A 58 11.03 11.86 17.14
CA VAL A 58 11.46 10.67 17.89
C VAL A 58 11.21 9.43 17.06
N VAL A 59 12.09 8.44 17.19
CA VAL A 59 12.00 7.19 16.43
C VAL A 59 10.76 6.39 16.83
N ASP A 60 10.52 6.24 18.14
CA ASP A 60 9.32 5.57 18.64
C ASP A 60 8.10 6.48 18.51
N SER A 61 7.48 6.41 17.34
CA SER A 61 6.28 7.16 16.96
C SER A 61 5.34 6.23 16.21
N ARG A 62 4.05 6.59 16.12
CA ARG A 62 3.05 5.79 15.39
C ARG A 62 3.42 5.58 13.91
N TYR A 63 4.22 6.47 13.32
CA TYR A 63 4.71 6.32 11.94
C TYR A 63 5.57 5.07 11.76
N ILE A 64 6.17 4.56 12.84
CA ILE A 64 6.91 3.29 12.83
C ILE A 64 6.13 2.21 13.58
N SER A 65 5.70 2.48 14.81
CA SER A 65 5.07 1.48 15.68
C SER A 65 3.66 1.05 15.25
N GLU A 66 3.01 1.77 14.34
CA GLU A 66 1.71 1.39 13.74
C GLU A 66 1.84 1.11 12.25
N ASP A 67 2.38 2.05 11.45
CA ASP A 67 2.34 1.92 9.98
C ASP A 67 3.19 0.74 9.46
N VAL A 68 4.32 0.44 10.11
CA VAL A 68 5.16 -0.71 9.72
C VAL A 68 4.47 -2.04 10.00
N PRO A 69 4.05 -2.37 11.24
CA PRO A 69 3.37 -3.62 11.52
C PRO A 69 1.99 -3.72 10.83
N GLN A 70 1.23 -2.63 10.68
CA GLN A 70 -0.11 -2.70 10.08
C GLN A 70 -0.10 -2.61 8.55
N GLY A 71 0.84 -1.88 7.96
CA GLY A 71 0.94 -1.64 6.52
C GLY A 71 1.99 -2.50 5.85
N LEU A 72 3.27 -2.32 6.21
CA LEU A 72 4.38 -2.98 5.50
C LEU A 72 4.39 -4.50 5.73
N VAL A 73 4.16 -4.99 6.95
CA VAL A 73 4.09 -6.43 7.20
C VAL A 73 2.93 -7.08 6.44
N LEU A 74 1.79 -6.38 6.30
CA LEU A 74 0.70 -6.87 5.48
C LEU A 74 1.11 -6.96 4.00
N LEU A 75 1.76 -5.92 3.48
CA LEU A 75 2.24 -5.90 2.09
C LEU A 75 3.25 -7.04 1.82
N GLU A 76 4.22 -7.25 2.72
CA GLU A 76 5.20 -8.32 2.61
C GLU A 76 4.54 -9.70 2.58
N THR A 77 3.57 -9.95 3.49
CA THR A 77 2.89 -11.25 3.56
C THR A 77 1.95 -11.50 2.36
N LEU A 78 1.31 -10.46 1.83
CA LEU A 78 0.59 -10.53 0.56
C LEU A 78 1.55 -10.84 -0.60
N GLY A 79 2.72 -10.20 -0.65
CA GLY A 79 3.76 -10.48 -1.63
C GLY A 79 4.17 -11.95 -1.62
N ILE A 80 4.46 -12.51 -0.44
CA ILE A 80 4.78 -13.94 -0.28
C ILE A 80 3.63 -14.81 -0.78
N LYS A 81 2.39 -14.52 -0.36
CA LYS A 81 1.21 -15.32 -0.75
C LYS A 81 0.97 -15.34 -2.27
N LEU A 82 1.28 -14.24 -2.95
CA LEU A 82 1.05 -14.05 -4.39
C LEU A 82 2.31 -14.29 -5.24
N ASN A 83 3.42 -14.74 -4.63
CA ASN A 83 4.72 -14.91 -5.28
C ASN A 83 5.25 -13.63 -5.96
N VAL A 84 5.10 -12.48 -5.29
CA VAL A 84 5.62 -11.17 -5.70
C VAL A 84 6.76 -10.77 -4.77
N SER A 85 7.90 -10.36 -5.34
CA SER A 85 9.06 -9.92 -4.57
C SER A 85 8.80 -8.54 -3.96
N THR A 86 9.13 -8.35 -2.68
CA THR A 86 8.98 -7.08 -1.96
C THR A 86 10.24 -6.66 -1.19
N PRO A 87 11.44 -6.65 -1.83
CA PRO A 87 12.72 -6.45 -1.14
C PRO A 87 12.87 -5.10 -0.43
N ILE A 88 12.32 -4.01 -0.97
CA ILE A 88 12.33 -2.69 -0.36
C ILE A 88 11.41 -2.68 0.87
N CYS A 89 10.21 -3.24 0.77
CA CYS A 89 9.31 -3.43 1.91
C CYS A 89 10.01 -4.22 3.03
N THR A 90 10.61 -5.37 2.71
CA THR A 90 11.36 -6.20 3.65
C THR A 90 12.50 -5.43 4.32
N ALA A 91 13.28 -4.67 3.55
CA ALA A 91 14.38 -3.87 4.07
C ALA A 91 13.90 -2.78 5.04
N LEU A 92 12.79 -2.10 4.72
CA LEU A 92 12.19 -1.08 5.59
C LEU A 92 11.70 -1.67 6.91
N ILE A 93 11.06 -2.85 6.89
CA ILE A 93 10.64 -3.55 8.11
C ILE A 93 11.86 -3.91 8.97
N ASN A 94 12.96 -4.37 8.36
CA ASN A 94 14.19 -4.72 9.08
C ASN A 94 14.81 -3.50 9.76
N ILE A 95 14.89 -2.36 9.05
CA ILE A 95 15.42 -1.10 9.60
C ILE A 95 14.53 -0.61 10.74
N ALA A 96 13.22 -0.60 10.58
CA ALA A 96 12.26 -0.19 11.61
C ALA A 96 12.33 -1.06 12.87
N SER A 97 12.41 -2.38 12.68
CA SER A 97 12.54 -3.35 13.77
C SER A 97 13.83 -3.14 14.56
N ALA A 98 14.95 -2.90 13.86
CA ALA A 98 16.23 -2.58 14.47
C ALA A 98 16.19 -1.23 15.22
N ALA A 99 15.54 -0.22 14.65
CA ALA A 99 15.42 1.11 15.25
C ALA A 99 14.62 1.11 16.56
N LEU A 100 13.56 0.30 16.64
CA LEU A 100 12.75 0.15 17.86
C LEU A 100 13.21 -1.00 18.78
N LYS A 101 14.17 -1.82 18.34
CA LYS A 101 14.60 -3.06 19.03
C LYS A 101 13.41 -3.99 19.33
N ARG A 102 12.49 -4.10 18.38
CA ARG A 102 11.26 -4.91 18.46
C ARG A 102 11.13 -5.74 17.19
N ASP A 103 10.56 -6.93 17.31
CA ASP A 103 10.14 -7.70 16.15
C ASP A 103 8.77 -7.20 15.67
N LEU A 104 8.77 -6.31 14.67
CA LEU A 104 7.52 -5.74 14.14
C LEU A 104 6.72 -6.75 13.32
N ARG A 105 7.33 -7.85 12.86
CA ARG A 105 6.60 -8.94 12.18
C ARG A 105 5.80 -9.77 13.17
N ALA A 106 6.35 -9.99 14.37
CA ALA A 106 5.66 -10.73 15.43
C ALA A 106 4.36 -10.05 15.89
N GLU A 107 4.21 -8.73 15.76
CA GLU A 107 2.99 -7.97 16.09
C GLU A 107 2.22 -7.47 14.86
N GLY A 108 2.77 -7.70 13.66
CA GLY A 108 2.22 -7.19 12.42
C GLY A 108 0.90 -7.85 11.98
N ARG A 109 0.20 -7.16 11.10
CA ARG A 109 -0.96 -7.69 10.39
C ARG A 109 -0.47 -8.57 9.26
N THR A 110 -0.78 -9.85 9.32
CA THR A 110 -0.41 -10.83 8.29
C THR A 110 -1.66 -11.39 7.60
N VAL A 111 -1.49 -12.00 6.43
CA VAL A 111 -2.55 -12.74 5.74
C VAL A 111 -3.17 -13.80 6.65
N GLU A 112 -2.34 -14.51 7.42
CA GLU A 112 -2.79 -15.56 8.35
C GLU A 112 -3.65 -14.96 9.47
N ARG A 113 -3.24 -13.81 10.04
CA ARG A 113 -3.98 -13.13 11.12
C ARG A 113 -5.30 -12.53 10.66
N LEU A 114 -5.38 -12.07 9.41
CA LEU A 114 -6.62 -11.59 8.82
C LEU A 114 -7.60 -12.72 8.50
N GLY A 115 -7.12 -13.96 8.43
CA GLY A 115 -7.89 -15.13 8.03
C GLY A 115 -7.81 -15.35 6.52
N GLU A 116 -6.95 -16.29 6.12
CA GLU A 116 -6.68 -16.59 4.72
C GLU A 116 -7.94 -16.97 3.93
N THR A 117 -8.85 -17.74 4.53
CA THR A 117 -10.13 -18.10 3.92
C THR A 117 -11.00 -16.88 3.64
N ILE A 118 -10.99 -15.89 4.54
CA ILE A 118 -11.74 -14.65 4.36
C ILE A 118 -11.13 -13.85 3.21
N LEU A 119 -9.79 -13.75 3.17
CA LEU A 119 -9.10 -13.07 2.09
C LEU A 119 -9.38 -13.72 0.73
N GLN A 120 -9.32 -15.05 0.64
CA GLN A 120 -9.65 -15.78 -0.59
C GLN A 120 -11.09 -15.55 -1.02
N ARG A 121 -12.03 -15.51 -0.08
CA ARG A 121 -13.43 -15.19 -0.38
C ARG A 121 -13.55 -13.79 -0.98
N ILE A 122 -12.94 -12.78 -0.37
CA ILE A 122 -12.96 -11.40 -0.87
C ILE A 122 -12.37 -11.31 -2.29
N ILE A 123 -11.26 -12.01 -2.54
CA ILE A 123 -10.62 -12.04 -3.86
C ILE A 123 -11.56 -12.69 -4.89
N ASN A 124 -12.16 -13.82 -4.56
CA ASN A 124 -13.09 -14.53 -5.45
C ASN A 124 -14.36 -13.73 -5.72
N ASP A 125 -14.93 -13.07 -4.70
CA ASP A 125 -16.10 -12.21 -4.83
C ASP A 125 -15.83 -11.12 -5.88
N LYS A 126 -14.67 -10.46 -5.81
CA LYS A 126 -14.25 -9.46 -6.80
C LYS A 126 -14.11 -10.02 -8.22
N LEU A 127 -13.48 -11.18 -8.37
CA LEU A 127 -13.32 -11.83 -9.69
C LEU A 127 -14.68 -12.20 -10.29
N SER A 128 -15.63 -12.66 -9.47
CA SER A 128 -16.98 -12.98 -9.93
C SER A 128 -17.80 -11.76 -10.34
N MET A 129 -17.55 -10.59 -9.75
CA MET A 129 -18.21 -9.34 -10.14
C MET A 129 -17.69 -8.81 -11.49
N GLY A 130 -16.38 -8.88 -11.75
CA GLY A 130 -15.80 -8.45 -13.02
C GLY A 130 -16.29 -9.26 -14.23
N ASN A 131 -16.51 -10.57 -14.07
CA ASN A 131 -17.03 -11.42 -15.14
C ASN A 131 -18.49 -11.13 -15.51
N ASN A 132 -19.29 -10.56 -14.60
CA ASN A 132 -20.67 -10.19 -14.89
C ASN A 132 -20.75 -8.85 -15.64
N GLU A 133 -19.84 -7.90 -15.37
CA GLU A 133 -19.78 -6.62 -16.07
C GLU A 133 -19.31 -6.77 -17.52
N GLU A 134 -18.36 -7.68 -17.81
CA GLU A 134 -17.95 -7.99 -19.20
C GLU A 134 -19.11 -8.59 -20.01
N LEU A 135 -19.89 -9.52 -19.43
CA LEU A 135 -21.02 -10.17 -20.09
C LEU A 135 -22.16 -9.18 -20.42
N GLU A 136 -22.39 -8.16 -19.58
CA GLU A 136 -23.37 -7.11 -19.84
C GLU A 136 -22.90 -6.11 -20.90
N SER A 137 -21.58 -5.89 -21.03
CA SER A 137 -21.00 -5.00 -22.06
C SER A 137 -21.02 -5.60 -23.47
N ASP A 138 -20.99 -6.93 -23.59
CA ASP A 138 -21.07 -7.65 -24.88
C ASP A 138 -22.50 -7.79 -25.43
N ILE A 139 -23.52 -7.43 -24.64
CA ILE A 139 -24.95 -7.52 -25.00
C ILE A 139 -25.53 -6.14 -25.41
N ALA A 140 -24.76 -5.05 -25.29
CA ALA A 140 -25.15 -3.68 -25.66
C ALA A 140 -24.64 -3.27 -27.06
#